data_AF-A0A510K2K0-F1
#
_entry.id   AF-A0A510K2K0-F1
#
_cell.length_a   1.000
_cell.length_b   1.000
_cell.length_c   1.000
_cell.angle_alpha   90.00
_cell.angle_beta   90.00
_cell.angle_gamma   90.00
#
_symmetry.space_group_name_H-M   'P 1'
#
loop_
_entity.id
_entity.type
_entity.pdbx_description
1 polymer ?
#
loop_
_entity_poly.entity_id
_entity_poly.type
_entity_poly.pdbx_seq_one_letter_code
_entity_poly.pdbx_strand_id
1 'polypeptide(L)'
;MPNREVREFFRQKFIDVNFGESLFRKAMESLKKLKFNYFEKYLQDILLKSTSYNDAKNEDFYHGLILGMMFYLDNHYYVKSNEESGLGRYDLMIEPKNKNNRAFILEFKVTRDENTLEKVSREAIEQIIEKRYDVVLRERGIEDITLIGVAFCGKRVKISY
;
A
#
# COMPACT_ATOMS: atom_id res chain seq x y z
N MET A 1 -15.74 -3.08 4.85
CA MET A 1 -15.24 -1.69 4.87
C MET A 1 -15.21 -1.18 6.31
N PRO A 2 -14.11 -0.57 6.79
CA PRO A 2 -14.08 0.05 8.11
C PRO A 2 -15.06 1.23 8.16
N ASN A 3 -15.80 1.35 9.27
CA ASN A 3 -16.75 2.43 9.50
C ASN A 3 -16.02 3.78 9.67
N ARG A 4 -16.76 4.89 9.55
CA ARG A 4 -16.21 6.26 9.67
C ARG A 4 -15.41 6.47 10.97
N GLU A 5 -15.84 5.85 12.06
CA GLU A 5 -15.19 5.94 13.37
C GLU A 5 -13.79 5.33 13.39
N VAL A 6 -13.59 4.16 12.77
CA VAL A 6 -12.24 3.54 12.68
C VAL A 6 -11.28 4.43 11.88
N ARG A 7 -11.77 5.12 10.85
CA ARG A 7 -10.98 6.08 10.07
C ARG A 7 -10.61 7.33 10.86
N GLU A 8 -11.58 7.93 11.54
CA GLU A 8 -11.35 9.11 12.38
C GLU A 8 -10.43 8.78 13.56
N PHE A 9 -10.59 7.60 14.17
CA PHE A 9 -9.70 7.08 15.20
C PHE A 9 -8.27 6.91 14.68
N PHE A 10 -8.08 6.27 13.52
CA PHE A 10 -6.73 6.11 12.94
C PHE A 10 -6.07 7.47 12.65
N ARG A 11 -6.81 8.42 12.04
CA ARG A 11 -6.31 9.78 11.79
C ARG A 11 -5.89 10.48 13.09
N GLN A 12 -6.79 10.57 14.06
CA GLN A 12 -6.53 11.35 15.28
C GLN A 12 -5.51 10.68 16.23
N LYS A 13 -5.60 9.36 16.43
CA LYS A 13 -4.80 8.67 17.45
C LYS A 13 -3.49 8.15 16.92
N PHE A 14 -3.45 7.66 15.68
CA PHE A 14 -2.25 7.04 15.15
C PHE A 14 -1.34 8.05 14.46
N ILE A 15 -1.92 8.92 13.62
CA ILE A 15 -1.13 9.80 12.76
C ILE A 15 -0.62 11.03 13.50
N ASP A 16 -1.51 11.77 14.17
CA ASP A 16 -1.16 13.05 14.80
C ASP A 16 -0.22 12.86 16.01
N VAL A 17 -0.38 11.78 16.76
CA VAL A 17 0.35 11.51 18.00
C VAL A 17 1.76 10.94 17.76
N ASN A 18 1.95 10.09 16.75
CA ASN A 18 3.16 9.27 16.66
C ASN A 18 4.14 9.67 15.54
N PHE A 19 3.69 10.37 14.49
CA PHE A 19 4.53 10.55 13.28
C PHE A 19 4.62 11.98 12.78
N GLY A 20 3.70 12.86 13.22
CA GLY A 20 3.42 14.14 12.59
C GLY A 20 2.81 13.94 11.20
N GLU A 21 1.74 14.66 10.90
CA GLU A 21 0.98 14.66 9.63
C GLU A 21 1.85 14.68 8.36
N SER A 22 3.10 15.13 8.47
CA SER A 22 4.10 15.27 7.41
C SER A 22 4.53 13.96 6.74
N LEU A 23 4.79 12.87 7.48
CA LEU A 23 5.43 11.67 6.89
C LEU A 23 4.48 10.82 6.04
N PHE A 24 3.28 10.51 6.56
CA PHE A 24 2.26 9.80 5.78
C PHE A 24 1.87 10.59 4.54
N ARG A 25 1.65 11.92 4.69
CA ARG A 25 1.36 12.79 3.55
C ARG A 25 2.49 12.76 2.51
N LYS A 26 3.76 12.82 2.93
CA LYS A 26 4.92 12.70 2.04
C LYS A 26 4.98 11.36 1.31
N ALA A 27 4.68 10.25 2.00
CA ALA A 27 4.59 8.93 1.39
C ALA A 27 3.49 8.89 0.32
N MET A 28 2.28 9.32 0.65
CA MET A 28 1.13 9.33 -0.27
C MET A 28 1.33 10.25 -1.47
N GLU A 29 1.91 11.44 -1.27
CA GLU A 29 2.26 12.35 -2.36
C GLU A 29 3.34 11.77 -3.26
N SER A 30 4.30 11.02 -2.70
CA SER A 30 5.33 10.34 -3.48
C SER A 30 4.75 9.20 -4.32
N LEU A 31 3.83 8.41 -3.76
CA LEU A 31 3.08 7.38 -4.47
C LEU A 31 2.32 7.97 -5.67
N LYS A 32 1.50 9.01 -5.43
CA LYS A 32 0.72 9.67 -6.49
C LYS A 32 1.59 10.26 -7.62
N LYS A 33 2.79 10.73 -7.27
CA LYS A 33 3.74 11.35 -8.22
C LYS A 33 4.75 10.35 -8.79
N LEU A 34 4.57 9.05 -8.55
CA LEU A 34 5.45 7.97 -9.01
C LEU A 34 6.91 8.13 -8.56
N LYS A 35 7.11 8.82 -7.44
CA LYS A 35 8.41 9.04 -6.81
C LYS A 35 8.73 7.86 -5.90
N PHE A 36 8.83 6.66 -6.46
CA PHE A 36 8.89 5.40 -5.69
C PHE A 36 10.10 5.30 -4.75
N ASN A 37 11.26 5.83 -5.12
CA ASN A 37 12.41 5.91 -4.20
C ASN A 37 12.08 6.70 -2.92
N TYR A 38 11.28 7.76 -3.03
CA TYR A 38 10.84 8.54 -1.88
C TYR A 38 9.71 7.83 -1.13
N PHE A 39 8.78 7.17 -1.85
CA PHE A 39 7.73 6.37 -1.23
C PHE A 39 8.32 5.24 -0.37
N GLU A 40 9.29 4.49 -0.91
CA GLU A 40 10.05 3.44 -0.19
C GLU A 40 10.73 4.02 1.05
N LYS A 41 11.48 5.13 0.90
CA LYS A 41 12.14 5.80 2.02
C LYS A 41 11.16 6.20 3.13
N TYR A 42 10.05 6.87 2.77
CA TYR A 42 9.09 7.32 3.76
C TYR A 42 8.34 6.17 4.43
N LEU A 43 8.03 5.10 3.68
CA LEU A 43 7.44 3.89 4.24
C LEU A 43 8.40 3.22 5.24
N GLN A 44 9.69 3.17 4.92
CA GLN A 44 10.72 2.69 5.86
C GLN A 44 10.81 3.57 7.12
N ASP A 45 10.83 4.90 6.96
CA ASP A 45 10.85 5.84 8.09
C ASP A 45 9.64 5.67 9.02
N ILE A 46 8.47 5.38 8.45
CA ILE A 46 7.24 5.07 9.19
C ILE A 46 7.42 3.76 9.96
N LEU A 47 7.88 2.68 9.31
CA LEU A 47 8.11 1.37 9.96
C LEU A 47 9.15 1.46 11.10
N LEU A 48 10.18 2.29 10.94
CA LEU A 48 11.17 2.52 11.98
C LEU A 48 10.53 3.10 13.24
N LYS A 49 9.54 3.98 13.09
CA LYS A 49 8.84 4.68 14.17
C LYS A 49 7.58 3.97 14.68
N SER A 50 7.01 3.04 13.91
CA SER A 50 5.62 2.64 14.11
C SER A 50 5.36 1.54 15.12
N THR A 51 6.34 0.76 15.60
CA THR A 51 6.23 -0.21 16.73
C THR A 51 7.48 -1.11 16.88
N SER A 52 7.42 -2.11 17.77
CA SER A 52 8.49 -3.05 18.11
C SER A 52 8.86 -3.99 16.94
N TYR A 53 10.06 -4.58 16.99
CA TYR A 53 10.51 -5.56 15.98
C TYR A 53 9.65 -6.84 15.94
N ASN A 54 8.81 -7.08 16.97
CA ASN A 54 8.03 -8.31 17.07
C ASN A 54 6.73 -8.26 16.25
N ASP A 55 6.16 -7.07 16.09
CA ASP A 55 4.95 -6.82 15.29
C ASP A 55 5.25 -6.84 13.78
N ALA A 56 6.48 -6.45 13.41
CA ALA A 56 7.04 -6.42 12.06
C ALA A 56 7.39 -7.81 11.47
N LYS A 57 6.63 -8.85 11.84
CA LYS A 57 6.79 -10.23 11.30
C LYS A 57 5.53 -10.76 10.64
N ASN A 58 4.40 -10.07 10.80
CA ASN A 58 3.12 -10.48 10.25
C ASN A 58 2.72 -9.55 9.08
N GLU A 59 2.31 -10.15 7.96
CA GLU A 59 1.75 -9.44 6.80
C GLU A 59 0.51 -8.61 7.18
N ASP A 60 -0.34 -9.11 8.08
CA ASP A 60 -1.53 -8.41 8.56
C ASP A 60 -1.20 -7.05 9.20
N PHE A 61 -0.05 -6.96 9.88
CA PHE A 61 0.40 -5.71 10.48
C PHE A 61 0.76 -4.68 9.40
N TYR A 62 1.56 -5.09 8.40
CA TYR A 62 1.93 -4.21 7.29
C TYR A 62 0.71 -3.77 6.49
N HIS A 63 -0.19 -4.72 6.22
CA HIS A 63 -1.45 -4.45 5.54
C HIS A 63 -2.28 -3.41 6.31
N GLY A 64 -2.52 -3.63 7.61
CA GLY A 64 -3.30 -2.73 8.45
C GLY A 64 -2.69 -1.33 8.56
N LEU A 65 -1.36 -1.26 8.73
CA LEU A 65 -0.63 0.01 8.76
C LEU A 65 -0.82 0.77 7.45
N ILE A 66 -0.51 0.14 6.30
CA ILE A 66 -0.58 0.76 4.98
C ILE A 66 -2.01 1.17 4.65
N LEU A 67 -2.99 0.29 4.88
CA LEU A 67 -4.40 0.58 4.69
C LEU A 67 -4.82 1.84 5.48
N GLY A 68 -4.38 1.97 6.73
CA GLY A 68 -4.60 3.18 7.52
C GLY A 68 -3.99 4.43 6.89
N MET A 69 -2.78 4.34 6.32
CA MET A 69 -2.14 5.47 5.60
C MET A 69 -2.97 5.90 4.39
N MET A 70 -3.59 4.95 3.70
CA MET A 70 -4.33 5.20 2.47
C MET A 70 -5.61 6.02 2.70
N PHE A 71 -6.10 6.13 3.94
CA PHE A 71 -7.19 7.06 4.25
C PHE A 71 -6.86 8.52 3.95
N TYR A 72 -5.58 8.90 3.77
CA TYR A 72 -5.21 10.21 3.23
C TYR A 72 -5.67 10.43 1.79
N LEU A 73 -5.88 9.36 1.02
CA LEU A 73 -6.29 9.39 -0.38
C LEU A 73 -7.82 9.38 -0.56
N ASP A 74 -8.60 9.05 0.49
CA ASP A 74 -10.05 8.83 0.45
C ASP A 74 -10.87 9.95 -0.21
N ASN A 75 -10.38 11.19 -0.19
CA ASN A 75 -11.08 12.29 -0.88
C ASN A 75 -11.08 12.10 -2.41
N HIS A 76 -10.00 11.57 -2.98
CA HIS A 76 -9.80 11.45 -4.43
C HIS A 76 -9.86 10.01 -4.95
N TYR A 77 -9.76 9.03 -4.06
CA TYR A 77 -9.69 7.61 -4.39
C TYR A 77 -10.68 6.80 -3.57
N TYR A 78 -11.14 5.68 -4.13
CA TYR A 78 -11.72 4.56 -3.40
C TYR A 78 -10.58 3.60 -3.06
N VAL A 79 -10.30 3.46 -1.76
CA VAL A 79 -9.32 2.52 -1.24
C VAL A 79 -10.04 1.22 -0.88
N LYS A 80 -9.64 0.12 -1.49
CA LYS A 80 -10.20 -1.22 -1.28
C LYS A 80 -9.08 -2.18 -0.91
N SER A 81 -9.40 -3.18 -0.11
CA SER A 81 -8.43 -4.16 0.38
C SER A 81 -9.08 -5.52 0.54
N ASN A 82 -8.35 -6.60 0.26
CA ASN A 82 -8.85 -7.96 0.45
C ASN A 82 -10.19 -8.24 -0.28
N GLU A 83 -10.38 -7.68 -1.47
CA GLU A 83 -11.52 -8.02 -2.34
C GLU A 83 -11.05 -8.89 -3.51
N GLU A 84 -11.99 -9.61 -4.11
CA GLU A 84 -11.72 -10.47 -5.27
C GLU A 84 -11.64 -9.64 -6.56
N SER A 85 -10.67 -9.98 -7.41
CA SER A 85 -10.56 -9.49 -8.79
C SER A 85 -9.80 -10.51 -9.62
N GLY A 86 -10.20 -10.67 -10.89
CA GLY A 86 -9.59 -11.65 -11.79
C GLY A 86 -9.65 -13.07 -11.20
N LEU A 87 -8.48 -13.65 -10.93
CA LEU A 87 -8.29 -15.04 -10.48
C LEU A 87 -7.85 -15.15 -9.01
N GLY A 88 -8.04 -14.10 -8.20
CA GLY A 88 -7.64 -14.12 -6.79
C GLY A 88 -8.12 -12.92 -6.00
N ARG A 89 -7.43 -12.66 -4.88
CA ARG A 89 -7.70 -11.57 -3.94
C ARG A 89 -6.46 -10.71 -3.81
N TYR A 90 -6.59 -9.42 -4.09
CA TYR A 90 -5.50 -8.46 -3.97
C TYR A 90 -5.39 -7.92 -2.54
N ASP A 91 -4.18 -7.49 -2.15
CA ASP A 91 -4.00 -6.82 -0.86
C ASP A 91 -4.62 -5.43 -0.86
N LEU A 92 -4.26 -4.57 -1.82
CA LEU A 92 -4.77 -3.21 -1.87
C LEU A 92 -4.99 -2.70 -3.30
N MET A 93 -6.13 -2.05 -3.52
CA MET A 93 -6.48 -1.36 -4.75
C MET A 93 -6.86 0.08 -4.45
N ILE A 94 -6.27 1.02 -5.20
CA ILE A 94 -6.49 2.45 -5.06
C ILE A 94 -7.12 2.93 -6.37
N GLU A 95 -8.45 2.88 -6.41
CA GLU A 95 -9.26 3.23 -7.59
C GLU A 95 -9.56 4.74 -7.59
N PRO A 96 -9.18 5.50 -8.62
CA PRO A 96 -9.44 6.93 -8.66
C PRO A 96 -10.93 7.21 -8.87
N LYS A 97 -11.46 8.21 -8.16
CA LYS A 97 -12.85 8.67 -8.38
C LYS A 97 -13.03 9.35 -9.75
N ASN A 98 -11.98 10.02 -10.22
CA ASN A 98 -11.91 10.54 -11.58
C ASN A 98 -11.16 9.52 -12.45
N LYS A 99 -11.84 8.88 -13.39
CA LYS A 99 -11.30 7.80 -14.24
C LYS A 99 -10.10 8.21 -15.11
N ASN A 100 -9.90 9.51 -15.31
CA ASN A 100 -8.73 10.04 -16.03
C ASN A 100 -7.46 10.07 -15.17
N ASN A 101 -7.58 9.84 -13.87
CA ASN A 101 -6.43 9.70 -12.98
C ASN A 101 -5.93 8.25 -12.96
N ARG A 102 -4.69 8.08 -12.53
CA ARG A 102 -4.04 6.78 -12.37
C ARG A 102 -4.58 5.98 -11.19
N ALA A 103 -4.79 4.68 -11.38
CA ALA A 103 -5.02 3.71 -10.32
C ALA A 103 -3.74 2.99 -9.89
N PHE A 104 -3.80 2.38 -8.70
CA PHE A 104 -2.71 1.57 -8.18
C PHE A 104 -3.23 0.23 -7.66
N ILE A 105 -2.47 -0.83 -7.87
CA ILE A 105 -2.68 -2.14 -7.25
C ILE A 105 -1.40 -2.48 -6.51
N LEU A 106 -1.50 -2.75 -5.22
CA LEU A 106 -0.36 -3.14 -4.39
C LEU A 106 -0.57 -4.59 -3.92
N GLU A 107 0.52 -5.36 -3.95
CA GLU A 107 0.61 -6.69 -3.36
C GLU A 107 1.79 -6.75 -2.40
N PHE A 108 1.59 -7.38 -1.25
CA PHE A 108 2.55 -7.43 -0.15
C PHE A 108 3.21 -8.80 -0.05
N LYS A 109 4.48 -8.80 0.36
CA LYS A 109 5.23 -10.01 0.68
C LYS A 109 6.06 -9.79 1.93
N VAL A 110 6.15 -10.79 2.79
CA VAL A 110 7.06 -10.79 3.94
C VAL A 110 8.12 -11.87 3.75
N THR A 111 9.38 -11.49 3.93
CA THR A 111 10.52 -12.41 3.95
C THR A 111 11.30 -12.30 5.27
N ARG A 112 12.04 -13.35 5.60
CA ARG A 112 12.97 -13.39 6.74
C ARG A 112 14.43 -13.13 6.34
N ASP A 113 14.71 -13.07 5.04
CA ASP A 113 16.03 -12.81 4.49
C ASP A 113 16.03 -11.49 3.72
N GLU A 114 16.76 -10.50 4.24
CA GLU A 114 16.89 -9.18 3.63
C GLU A 114 17.43 -9.26 2.19
N ASN A 115 18.29 -10.23 1.89
CA ASN A 115 18.86 -10.41 0.54
C ASN A 115 17.82 -10.81 -0.50
N THR A 116 16.66 -11.32 -0.07
CA THR A 116 15.56 -11.72 -0.96
C THR A 116 14.54 -10.62 -1.20
N LEU A 117 14.61 -9.48 -0.49
CA LEU A 117 13.63 -8.39 -0.57
C LEU A 117 13.33 -7.95 -2.00
N GLU A 118 14.36 -7.76 -2.81
CA GLU A 118 14.18 -7.35 -4.21
C GLU A 118 13.45 -8.41 -5.02
N LYS A 119 13.88 -9.69 -4.90
CA LYS A 119 13.22 -10.81 -5.57
C LYS A 119 11.75 -10.90 -5.20
N VAL A 120 11.42 -10.93 -3.91
CA VAL A 120 10.03 -11.11 -3.45
C VAL A 120 9.15 -9.89 -3.79
N SER A 121 9.72 -8.69 -3.89
CA SER A 121 8.96 -7.51 -4.36
C SER A 121 8.59 -7.62 -5.84
N ARG A 122 9.41 -8.28 -6.67
CA ARG A 122 9.09 -8.53 -8.09
C ARG A 122 8.07 -9.66 -8.24
N GLU A 123 8.19 -10.73 -7.45
CA GLU A 123 7.20 -11.82 -7.38
C GLU A 123 5.80 -11.29 -7.02
N ALA A 124 5.71 -10.26 -6.18
CA ALA A 124 4.45 -9.60 -5.87
C ALA A 124 3.80 -8.95 -7.12
N ILE A 125 4.58 -8.34 -8.01
CA ILE A 125 4.08 -7.82 -9.30
C ILE A 125 3.65 -8.96 -10.22
N GLU A 126 4.46 -10.01 -10.32
CA GLU A 126 4.13 -11.20 -11.12
C GLU A 126 2.78 -11.78 -10.67
N GLN A 127 2.55 -11.88 -9.36
CA GLN A 127 1.26 -12.28 -8.81
C GLN A 127 0.11 -11.37 -9.26
N ILE A 128 0.27 -10.04 -9.23
CA ILE A 128 -0.77 -9.11 -9.70
C ILE A 128 -1.11 -9.36 -11.17
N ILE A 129 -0.09 -9.58 -12.01
CA ILE A 129 -0.24 -9.83 -13.45
C ILE A 129 -0.91 -11.18 -13.71
N GLU A 130 -0.39 -12.26 -13.13
CA GLU A 130 -0.90 -13.62 -13.32
C GLU A 130 -2.34 -13.75 -12.85
N LYS A 131 -2.68 -13.09 -11.74
CA LYS A 131 -4.03 -13.10 -11.18
C LYS A 131 -4.97 -12.09 -11.84
N ARG A 132 -4.47 -11.23 -12.73
CA ARG A 132 -5.25 -10.25 -13.49
C ARG A 132 -6.11 -9.35 -12.60
N TYR A 133 -5.51 -8.84 -11.52
CA TYR A 133 -6.24 -7.98 -10.57
C TYR A 133 -6.73 -6.66 -11.20
N ASP A 134 -6.17 -6.26 -12.34
CA ASP A 134 -6.54 -5.04 -13.07
C ASP A 134 -7.88 -5.13 -13.81
N VAL A 135 -8.44 -6.33 -14.00
CA VAL A 135 -9.69 -6.54 -14.78
C VAL A 135 -10.83 -5.65 -14.29
N VAL A 136 -11.08 -5.58 -12.98
CA VAL A 136 -12.16 -4.75 -12.43
C VAL A 136 -11.95 -3.25 -12.66
N LEU A 137 -10.70 -2.77 -12.76
CA LEU A 137 -10.39 -1.37 -13.06
C LEU A 137 -10.60 -1.08 -14.56
N ARG A 138 -10.16 -2.01 -15.42
CA ARG A 138 -10.35 -1.94 -16.87
C ARG A 138 -11.83 -1.90 -17.24
N GLU A 139 -12.65 -2.78 -16.64
CA GLU A 139 -14.11 -2.81 -16.84
C GLU A 139 -14.79 -1.50 -16.43
N ARG A 140 -14.22 -0.79 -15.46
CA ARG A 140 -14.70 0.53 -15.02
C ARG A 140 -14.21 1.68 -15.90
N GLY A 141 -13.40 1.40 -16.93
CA GLY A 141 -12.85 2.37 -17.87
C GLY A 141 -11.63 3.12 -17.35
N ILE A 142 -10.86 2.50 -16.45
CA ILE A 142 -9.59 3.05 -15.95
C ILE A 142 -8.45 2.34 -16.68
N GLU A 143 -7.71 3.10 -17.49
CA GLU A 143 -6.66 2.54 -18.34
C GLU A 143 -5.25 2.69 -17.76
N ASP A 144 -5.01 3.77 -17.01
CA ASP A 144 -3.72 4.05 -16.41
C ASP A 144 -3.61 3.40 -15.02
N ILE A 145 -2.93 2.26 -14.95
CA ILE A 145 -2.82 1.42 -13.75
C ILE A 145 -1.35 1.13 -13.47
N THR A 146 -0.89 1.40 -12.26
CA THR A 146 0.46 1.02 -11.80
C THR A 146 0.38 -0.14 -10.83
N LEU A 147 1.14 -1.20 -11.12
CA LEU A 147 1.27 -2.37 -10.27
C LEU A 147 2.47 -2.16 -9.36
N ILE A 148 2.33 -2.48 -8.08
CA ILE A 148 3.38 -2.21 -7.10
C ILE A 148 3.54 -3.43 -6.23
N GLY A 149 4.73 -4.02 -6.24
CA GLY A 149 5.09 -5.06 -5.31
C GLY A 149 5.84 -4.48 -4.13
N VAL A 150 5.38 -4.77 -2.91
CA VAL A 150 6.02 -4.30 -1.68
C VAL A 150 6.48 -5.48 -0.84
N ALA A 151 7.77 -5.56 -0.60
CA ALA A 151 8.36 -6.59 0.24
C ALA A 151 8.84 -6.03 1.57
N PHE A 152 8.63 -6.79 2.64
CA PHE A 152 9.03 -6.44 4.01
C PHE A 152 9.97 -7.49 4.59
N CYS A 153 10.97 -7.04 5.34
CA CYS A 153 11.85 -7.88 6.16
C CYS A 153 12.12 -7.16 7.48
N GLY A 154 11.29 -7.43 8.49
CA GLY A 154 11.24 -6.57 9.66
C GLY A 154 10.96 -5.13 9.25
N LYS A 155 11.76 -4.18 9.73
CA LYS A 155 11.54 -2.76 9.44
C LYS A 155 12.07 -2.30 8.07
N ARG A 156 12.61 -3.20 7.26
CA ARG A 156 13.11 -2.89 5.91
C ARG A 156 12.04 -3.16 4.89
N VAL A 157 12.02 -2.31 3.87
CA VAL A 157 11.04 -2.38 2.79
C VAL A 157 11.75 -2.26 1.44
N LYS A 158 11.22 -2.98 0.45
CA LYS A 158 11.63 -2.84 -0.94
C LYS A 158 10.40 -2.73 -1.83
N ILE A 159 10.45 -1.80 -2.77
CA ILE A 159 9.38 -1.55 -3.74
C ILE A 159 9.88 -1.89 -5.14
N SER A 160 9.06 -2.66 -5.87
CA SER A 160 9.14 -2.82 -7.32
C SER A 160 7.85 -2.27 -7.95
N TYR A 161 7.91 -1.76 -9.18
CA TYR A 161 6.77 -1.19 -9.89
C TYR A 161 6.95 -1.23 -11.42
#